data_AF-V2TQ68-F1
#
_entry.id   AF-V2TQ68-F1
#
_cell.length_a   1.000
_cell.length_b   1.000
_cell.length_c   1.000
_cell.angle_alpha   90.00
_cell.angle_beta   90.00
_cell.angle_gamma   90.00
#
_symmetry.space_group_name_H-M   'P 1'
#
loop_
_entity.id
_entity.type
_entity.pdbx_description
1 polymer ?
#
loop_
_entity_poly.entity_id
_entity_poly.type
_entity_poly.pdbx_seq_one_letter_code
_entity_poly.pdbx_strand_id
1 'polypeptide(L)'
;MDNVFYFANVDKQALDIRQSDADLGDGYQLISSDEHDKLYTAINNQCVFFKDLTISTPRPSAYSKLENGVWVDSRTDIQKREDYLATLSPLTQRQFKLALLQNNLLDKTEAAINAISDSTKKSQINIEYNYAGSFERQSDSVLYMVNLLQLTDDQVDQMWQQAMKL
;
A
#
# COMPACT_ATOMS: atom_id res chain seq x y z
N MET A 1 21.47 42.70 -21.73
CA MET A 1 20.89 41.53 -21.06
C MET A 1 22.02 40.55 -20.93
N ASP A 2 22.39 40.17 -19.70
CA ASP A 2 23.39 39.13 -19.52
C ASP A 2 22.81 37.83 -20.05
N ASN A 3 23.56 37.14 -20.93
CA ASN A 3 23.12 35.85 -21.43
C ASN A 3 23.14 34.85 -20.28
N VAL A 4 21.97 34.29 -19.99
CA VAL A 4 21.80 33.23 -19.01
C VAL A 4 21.70 31.90 -19.74
N PHE A 5 22.38 30.89 -19.20
CA PHE A 5 22.47 29.55 -19.73
C PHE A 5 21.85 28.57 -18.73
N TYR A 6 21.10 27.61 -19.24
CA TYR A 6 20.33 26.65 -18.46
C TYR A 6 20.90 25.27 -18.68
N PHE A 7 21.01 24.49 -17.61
CA PHE A 7 21.62 23.17 -17.65
C PHE A 7 20.75 22.15 -16.94
N ALA A 8 20.78 20.92 -17.42
CA ALA A 8 20.16 19.78 -16.77
C ALA A 8 21.15 18.63 -16.58
N ASN A 9 21.07 17.97 -15.43
CA ASN A 9 21.78 16.74 -15.14
C ASN A 9 20.76 15.63 -14.89
N VAL A 10 20.69 14.68 -15.81
CA VAL A 10 19.71 13.60 -15.80
C VAL A 10 20.02 12.60 -14.67
N ASP A 11 21.28 12.25 -14.46
CA ASP A 11 21.65 11.26 -13.45
C ASP A 11 21.40 11.79 -12.02
N LYS A 12 21.59 13.10 -11.81
CA LYS A 12 21.35 13.79 -10.55
C LYS A 12 19.91 14.34 -10.41
N GLN A 13 19.10 14.28 -11.46
CA GLN A 13 17.79 14.96 -11.55
C GLN A 13 17.86 16.43 -11.10
N ALA A 14 18.88 17.14 -11.57
CA ALA A 14 19.20 18.49 -11.12
C ALA A 14 19.17 19.50 -12.28
N LEU A 15 18.87 20.76 -11.95
CA LEU A 15 18.87 21.88 -12.88
C LEU A 15 19.83 22.97 -12.34
N ASP A 16 20.51 23.67 -13.24
CA ASP A 16 21.42 24.78 -12.92
C ASP A 16 21.22 25.94 -13.91
N ILE A 17 21.50 27.16 -13.45
CA ILE A 17 21.34 28.41 -14.21
C ILE A 17 22.59 29.27 -13.99
N ARG A 18 23.27 29.69 -15.07
CA ARG A 18 24.51 30.48 -14.99
C ARG A 18 24.59 31.60 -15.99
N GLN A 19 25.50 32.55 -15.75
CA GLN A 19 25.83 33.64 -16.67
C GLN A 19 26.95 33.28 -17.68
N SER A 20 27.35 32.00 -17.73
CA SER A 20 28.36 31.47 -18.63
C SER A 20 27.95 30.08 -19.11
N ASP A 21 28.29 29.77 -20.36
CA ASP A 21 28.10 28.48 -21.03
C ASP A 21 29.23 27.48 -20.75
N ALA A 22 30.14 27.80 -19.82
CA ALA A 22 31.22 26.91 -19.46
C ALA A 22 30.68 25.53 -19.04
N ASP A 23 31.28 24.48 -19.60
CA ASP A 23 30.95 23.10 -19.24
C ASP A 23 31.09 22.90 -17.72
N LEU A 24 30.01 22.42 -17.11
CA LEU A 24 29.95 22.16 -15.68
C LEU A 24 30.66 20.86 -15.29
N GLY A 25 30.98 20.02 -16.28
CA GLY A 25 31.38 18.64 -16.05
C GLY A 25 30.24 17.80 -15.47
N ASP A 26 30.56 16.62 -14.94
CA ASP A 26 29.62 15.79 -14.17
C ASP A 26 28.32 15.38 -14.89
N GLY A 27 28.24 15.47 -16.22
CA GLY A 27 27.07 15.06 -17.00
C GLY A 27 25.95 16.10 -17.11
N TYR A 28 26.23 17.37 -16.83
CA TYR A 28 25.32 18.45 -17.20
C TYR A 28 25.32 18.69 -18.71
N GLN A 29 24.14 18.92 -19.28
CA GLN A 29 23.97 19.33 -20.66
C GLN A 29 23.29 20.70 -20.72
N LEU A 30 23.68 21.52 -21.69
CA LEU A 30 23.02 22.80 -21.98
C LEU A 30 21.63 22.54 -22.57
N ILE A 31 20.64 23.25 -22.07
CA ILE A 31 19.23 23.20 -22.50
C ILE A 31 18.69 24.61 -22.72
N SER A 32 17.53 24.72 -23.37
CA SER A 32 16.80 25.98 -23.50
C SER A 32 16.10 26.38 -22.19
N SER A 33 15.72 27.67 -22.08
CA SER A 33 14.91 28.17 -20.96
C SER A 33 13.57 27.44 -20.86
N ASP A 34 12.90 27.18 -22.00
CA ASP A 34 11.60 26.51 -22.02
C ASP A 34 11.70 25.05 -21.56
N GLU A 35 12.77 24.35 -21.96
CA GLU A 35 13.06 23.00 -21.44
C GLU A 35 13.33 23.04 -19.94
N HIS A 36 14.11 24.01 -19.47
CA HIS A 36 14.38 24.15 -18.04
C HIS A 36 13.10 24.35 -17.23
N ASP A 37 12.20 25.23 -17.64
CA ASP A 37 10.93 25.49 -16.95
C ASP A 37 10.02 24.26 -16.93
N LYS A 38 10.01 23.50 -18.03
CA LYS A 38 9.29 22.23 -18.14
C LYS A 38 9.85 21.19 -17.16
N LEU A 39 11.19 21.04 -17.09
CA LEU A 39 11.85 20.11 -16.18
C LEU A 39 11.68 20.51 -14.72
N TYR A 40 11.78 21.81 -14.42
CA TYR A 40 11.59 22.35 -13.07
C TYR A 40 10.18 22.03 -12.56
N THR A 41 9.17 22.24 -13.41
CA THR A 41 7.77 21.88 -13.10
C THR A 41 7.62 20.39 -12.86
N ALA A 42 8.31 19.54 -13.63
CA ALA A 42 8.26 18.09 -13.48
C ALA A 42 8.88 17.61 -12.16
N ILE A 43 10.05 18.11 -11.77
CA ILE A 43 10.70 17.74 -10.50
C ILE A 43 9.78 18.06 -9.31
N ASN A 44 9.16 19.24 -9.32
CA ASN A 44 8.23 19.67 -8.26
C ASN A 44 6.95 18.81 -8.22
N ASN A 45 6.59 18.15 -9.31
CA ASN A 45 5.47 17.22 -9.41
C ASN A 45 5.89 15.75 -9.22
N GLN A 46 7.05 15.50 -8.61
CA GLN A 46 7.58 14.15 -8.37
C GLN A 46 7.76 13.30 -9.64
N CYS A 47 7.96 13.95 -10.78
CA CYS A 47 8.35 13.27 -12.01
C CYS A 47 9.88 13.12 -12.09
N VAL A 48 10.31 12.26 -13.02
CA VAL A 48 11.71 12.08 -13.40
C VAL A 48 11.84 12.43 -14.88
N PHE A 49 12.90 13.12 -15.26
CA PHE A 49 13.19 13.42 -16.66
C PHE A 49 14.34 12.57 -17.20
N PHE A 50 14.28 12.25 -18.49
CA PHE A 50 15.20 11.32 -19.15
C PHE A 50 16.21 12.05 -20.03
N LYS A 51 17.15 11.29 -20.63
CA LYS A 51 18.21 11.83 -21.48
C LYS A 51 17.69 12.58 -22.70
N ASP A 52 16.55 12.16 -23.24
CA ASP A 52 15.85 12.81 -24.35
C ASP A 52 14.90 13.93 -23.89
N LEU A 53 14.97 14.34 -22.62
CA LEU A 53 14.15 15.37 -21.98
C LEU A 53 12.64 15.03 -21.96
N THR A 54 12.28 13.77 -22.23
CA THR A 54 10.94 13.27 -21.89
C THR A 54 10.80 13.13 -20.38
N ILE A 55 9.56 13.08 -19.91
CA ILE A 55 9.22 13.18 -18.49
C ILE A 55 8.29 12.03 -18.16
N SER A 56 8.56 11.35 -17.04
CA SER A 56 7.67 10.31 -16.52
C SER A 56 6.35 10.89 -16.01
N THR A 57 5.37 10.03 -15.78
CA THR A 57 4.24 10.43 -14.93
C THR A 57 4.73 10.73 -13.51
N PRO A 58 3.96 11.46 -12.68
CA PRO A 58 4.28 11.63 -11.26
C PRO A 58 4.51 10.28 -10.57
N ARG A 59 5.49 10.22 -9.66
CA ARG A 59 5.77 9.02 -8.86
C ARG A 59 4.52 8.63 -8.06
N PRO A 60 3.91 7.45 -8.32
CA PRO A 60 2.64 7.09 -7.68
C PRO A 60 2.75 6.85 -6.17
N SER A 61 3.84 6.25 -5.72
CA SER A 61 4.07 5.98 -4.29
C SER A 61 5.55 5.94 -3.92
N ALA A 62 5.81 5.94 -2.60
CA ALA A 62 7.16 5.71 -2.07
C ALA A 62 7.75 4.34 -2.48
N TYR A 63 6.92 3.37 -2.83
CA TYR A 63 7.37 2.04 -3.28
C TYR A 63 7.60 1.96 -4.79
N SER A 64 7.22 2.98 -5.54
CA SER A 64 7.43 3.02 -6.99
C SER A 64 8.92 3.14 -7.32
N LYS A 65 9.42 2.21 -8.13
CA LYS A 65 10.73 2.26 -8.78
C LYS A 65 10.52 2.43 -10.27
N LEU A 66 11.42 3.19 -10.90
CA LEU A 66 11.34 3.43 -12.34
C LEU A 66 12.02 2.28 -13.07
N GLU A 67 11.28 1.55 -13.89
CA GLU A 67 11.76 0.45 -14.71
C GLU A 67 11.32 0.70 -16.16
N ASN A 68 12.29 0.79 -17.08
CA ASN A 68 12.04 1.07 -18.51
C ASN A 68 11.15 2.30 -18.75
N GLY A 69 11.33 3.36 -17.95
CA GLY A 69 10.56 4.61 -18.07
C GLY A 69 9.16 4.58 -17.46
N VAL A 70 8.75 3.46 -16.84
CA VAL A 70 7.44 3.30 -16.19
C VAL A 70 7.63 3.05 -14.70
N TRP A 71 6.74 3.61 -13.88
CA TRP A 71 6.73 3.34 -12.45
C TRP A 71 6.16 1.96 -12.15
N VAL A 72 6.95 1.12 -11.50
CA VAL A 72 6.59 -0.22 -11.04
C VAL A 72 6.61 -0.26 -9.52
N ASP A 73 5.59 -0.85 -8.89
CA ASP A 73 5.57 -1.06 -7.45
C ASP A 73 6.59 -2.15 -7.08
N SER A 74 7.61 -1.77 -6.32
CA SER A 74 8.72 -2.65 -5.97
C SER A 74 8.44 -3.63 -4.83
N ARG A 75 7.25 -3.57 -4.22
CA ARG A 75 6.85 -4.50 -3.16
C ARG A 75 6.53 -5.88 -3.75
N THR A 76 6.94 -6.93 -3.03
CA THR A 76 6.50 -8.30 -3.29
C THR A 76 5.02 -8.48 -2.95
N ASP A 77 4.40 -9.55 -3.43
CA ASP A 77 2.99 -9.83 -3.09
C ASP A 77 2.80 -10.06 -1.58
N ILE A 78 3.81 -10.62 -0.90
CA ILE A 78 3.82 -10.78 0.56
C ILE A 78 3.81 -9.41 1.24
N GLN A 79 4.68 -8.48 0.83
CA GLN A 79 4.73 -7.14 1.40
C GLN A 79 3.43 -6.38 1.16
N LYS A 80 2.86 -6.48 -0.05
CA LYS A 80 1.54 -5.88 -0.35
C LYS A 80 0.45 -6.46 0.54
N ARG A 81 0.50 -7.77 0.82
CA ARG A 81 -0.43 -8.45 1.72
C ARG A 81 -0.29 -7.97 3.16
N GLU A 82 0.93 -7.86 3.66
CA GLU A 82 1.21 -7.34 5.01
C GLU A 82 0.76 -5.89 5.17
N ASP A 83 1.11 -5.03 4.20
CA ASP A 83 0.68 -3.62 4.17
C ASP A 83 -0.85 -3.52 4.16
N TYR A 84 -1.52 -4.36 3.37
CA TYR A 84 -2.98 -4.42 3.34
C TYR A 84 -3.57 -4.82 4.71
N LEU A 85 -3.06 -5.89 5.32
CA LEU A 85 -3.52 -6.35 6.63
C LEU A 85 -3.31 -5.30 7.72
N ALA A 86 -2.24 -4.52 7.64
CA ALA A 86 -1.99 -3.39 8.55
C ALA A 86 -3.03 -2.27 8.43
N THR A 87 -3.78 -2.18 7.33
CA THR A 87 -4.91 -1.24 7.19
C THR A 87 -6.20 -1.70 7.89
N LEU A 88 -6.29 -2.99 8.26
CA LEU A 88 -7.47 -3.57 8.87
C LEU A 88 -7.41 -3.39 10.39
N SER A 89 -8.18 -2.43 10.91
CA SER A 89 -8.25 -2.22 12.34
C SER A 89 -8.91 -3.42 13.06
N PRO A 90 -8.55 -3.68 14.33
CA PRO A 90 -9.26 -4.67 15.13
C PRO A 90 -10.76 -4.33 15.21
N LEU A 91 -11.60 -5.35 15.16
CA LEU A 91 -13.04 -5.20 15.32
C LEU A 91 -13.40 -5.31 16.79
N THR A 92 -14.33 -4.47 17.25
CA THR A 92 -14.99 -4.72 18.54
C THR A 92 -15.79 -6.02 18.46
N GLN A 93 -16.10 -6.61 19.62
CA GLN A 93 -16.97 -7.79 19.67
C GLN A 93 -18.31 -7.57 18.94
N ARG A 94 -18.94 -6.41 19.15
CA ARG A 94 -20.21 -6.06 18.48
C ARG A 94 -20.05 -6.05 16.96
N GLN A 95 -19.03 -5.38 16.43
CA GLN A 95 -18.77 -5.32 14.99
C GLN A 95 -18.54 -6.72 14.41
N PHE A 96 -17.73 -7.53 15.06
CA PHE A 96 -17.44 -8.89 14.63
C PHE A 96 -18.71 -9.76 14.54
N LYS A 97 -19.53 -9.76 15.60
CA LYS A 97 -20.79 -10.53 15.64
C LYS A 97 -21.82 -10.02 14.62
N LEU A 98 -21.94 -8.71 14.45
CA LEU A 98 -22.83 -8.13 13.44
C LEU A 98 -22.38 -8.46 12.01
N ALA A 99 -21.07 -8.48 11.75
CA ALA A 99 -20.54 -8.89 10.45
C ALA A 99 -20.87 -10.36 10.15
N LEU A 100 -20.70 -11.25 11.13
CA LEU A 100 -21.13 -12.64 11.00
C LEU A 100 -22.65 -12.75 10.75
N LEU A 101 -23.46 -11.97 11.46
CA LEU A 101 -24.91 -11.95 11.28
C LEU A 101 -25.31 -11.50 9.88
N GLN A 102 -24.76 -10.37 9.41
CA GLN A 102 -25.05 -9.80 8.08
C GLN A 102 -24.67 -10.75 6.93
N ASN A 103 -23.71 -11.64 7.16
CA ASN A 103 -23.27 -12.64 6.19
C ASN A 103 -23.92 -14.03 6.40
N ASN A 104 -24.91 -14.16 7.30
CA ASN A 104 -25.57 -15.43 7.65
C ASN A 104 -24.58 -16.50 8.14
N LEU A 105 -23.55 -16.06 8.86
CA LEU A 105 -22.48 -16.90 9.40
C LEU A 105 -22.54 -17.03 10.93
N LEU A 106 -23.29 -16.18 11.64
CA LEU A 106 -23.31 -16.19 13.11
C LEU A 106 -23.64 -17.58 13.69
N ASP A 107 -24.79 -18.14 13.32
CA ASP A 107 -25.23 -19.46 13.78
C ASP A 107 -24.28 -20.57 13.30
N LYS A 108 -23.71 -20.43 12.10
CA LYS A 108 -22.75 -21.39 11.54
C LYS A 108 -21.44 -21.40 12.32
N THR A 109 -20.95 -20.24 12.72
CA THR A 109 -19.76 -20.08 13.57
C THR A 109 -19.98 -20.78 14.90
N GLU A 110 -21.14 -20.55 15.53
CA GLU A 110 -21.46 -21.16 16.82
C GLU A 110 -21.61 -22.68 16.73
N ALA A 111 -22.26 -23.18 15.67
CA ALA A 111 -22.34 -24.61 15.39
C ALA A 111 -20.94 -25.22 15.16
N ALA A 112 -20.09 -24.55 14.38
CA ALA A 112 -18.74 -25.02 14.08
C ALA A 112 -17.85 -25.07 15.33
N ILE A 113 -17.90 -24.02 16.18
CA ILE A 113 -17.18 -24.01 17.47
C ILE A 113 -17.68 -25.15 18.37
N ASN A 114 -19.00 -25.41 18.39
CA ASN A 114 -19.56 -26.49 19.17
C ASN A 114 -19.17 -27.89 18.69
N ALA A 115 -18.87 -28.04 17.41
CA ALA A 115 -18.42 -29.29 16.80
C ALA A 115 -16.92 -29.60 17.00
N ILE A 116 -16.13 -28.67 17.54
CA ILE A 116 -14.70 -28.91 17.85
C ILE A 116 -14.58 -30.10 18.82
N SER A 117 -13.86 -31.14 18.40
CA SER A 117 -13.71 -32.38 19.18
C SER A 117 -12.76 -32.26 20.38
N ASP A 118 -11.69 -31.48 20.25
CA ASP A 118 -10.77 -31.21 21.35
C ASP A 118 -11.44 -30.25 22.36
N SER A 119 -11.68 -30.74 23.58
CA SER A 119 -12.39 -30.01 24.63
C SER A 119 -11.63 -28.77 25.11
N THR A 120 -10.29 -28.82 25.13
CA THR A 120 -9.43 -27.69 25.51
C THR A 120 -9.49 -26.63 24.43
N LYS A 121 -9.29 -27.01 23.16
CA LYS A 121 -9.35 -26.08 22.03
C LYS A 121 -10.75 -25.47 21.89
N LYS A 122 -11.80 -26.27 22.04
CA LYS A 122 -13.19 -25.79 22.05
C LYS A 122 -13.41 -24.75 23.14
N SER A 123 -12.92 -25.00 24.36
CA SER A 123 -13.06 -24.06 25.48
C SER A 123 -12.31 -22.75 25.21
N GLN A 124 -11.08 -22.84 24.69
CA GLN A 124 -10.30 -21.67 24.31
C GLN A 124 -11.03 -20.82 23.25
N ILE A 125 -11.46 -21.43 22.14
CA ILE A 125 -12.14 -20.69 21.07
C ILE A 125 -13.48 -20.11 21.54
N ASN A 126 -14.22 -20.82 22.41
CA ASN A 126 -15.43 -20.26 23.03
C ASN A 126 -15.14 -19.03 23.90
N ILE A 127 -14.04 -19.04 24.65
CA ILE A 127 -13.65 -17.88 25.47
C ILE A 127 -13.33 -16.69 24.55
N GLU A 128 -12.49 -16.89 23.55
CA GLU A 128 -12.11 -15.86 22.58
C GLU A 128 -13.35 -15.30 21.85
N TYR A 129 -14.21 -16.18 21.31
CA TYR A 129 -15.41 -15.76 20.57
C TYR A 129 -16.42 -14.98 21.42
N ASN A 130 -16.55 -15.29 22.71
CA ASN A 130 -17.58 -14.70 23.59
C ASN A 130 -17.08 -13.59 24.50
N TYR A 131 -15.77 -13.47 24.72
CA TYR A 131 -15.23 -12.54 25.72
C TYR A 131 -14.02 -11.73 25.25
N ALA A 132 -13.51 -11.93 24.01
CA ALA A 132 -12.48 -11.05 23.49
C ALA A 132 -12.96 -9.60 23.42
N GLY A 133 -12.16 -8.66 23.94
CA GLY A 133 -12.44 -7.23 23.86
C GLY A 133 -12.35 -6.69 22.43
N SER A 134 -11.49 -7.29 21.62
CA SER A 134 -11.33 -7.01 20.19
C SER A 134 -10.89 -8.25 19.43
N PHE A 135 -11.17 -8.28 18.13
CA PHE A 135 -10.78 -9.32 17.20
C PHE A 135 -9.78 -8.73 16.20
N GLU A 136 -8.62 -9.36 16.05
CA GLU A 136 -7.61 -8.97 15.06
C GLU A 136 -7.67 -9.92 13.87
N ARG A 137 -7.54 -9.40 12.65
CA ARG A 137 -7.72 -10.20 11.41
C ARG A 137 -6.81 -11.44 11.34
N GLN A 138 -5.63 -11.34 11.95
CA GLN A 138 -4.58 -12.36 11.94
C GLN A 138 -4.41 -13.04 13.32
N SER A 139 -5.33 -12.86 14.27
CA SER A 139 -5.23 -13.60 15.53
C SER A 139 -5.50 -15.10 15.32
N ASP A 140 -4.86 -15.93 16.14
CA ASP A 140 -5.03 -17.39 16.08
C ASP A 140 -6.50 -17.82 16.19
N SER A 141 -7.29 -17.13 17.02
CA SER A 141 -8.71 -17.43 17.22
C SER A 141 -9.55 -17.11 15.99
N VAL A 142 -9.27 -15.98 15.33
CA VAL A 142 -9.96 -15.59 14.09
C VAL A 142 -9.58 -16.51 12.95
N LEU A 143 -8.29 -16.76 12.74
CA LEU A 143 -7.81 -17.67 11.69
C LEU A 143 -8.39 -19.08 11.86
N TYR A 144 -8.49 -19.56 13.10
CA TYR A 144 -9.11 -20.85 13.41
C TYR A 144 -10.61 -20.87 13.06
N MET A 145 -11.38 -19.86 13.47
CA MET A 145 -12.81 -19.77 13.14
C MET A 145 -13.05 -19.64 11.62
N VAL A 146 -12.22 -18.86 10.93
CA VAL A 146 -12.25 -18.72 9.47
C VAL A 146 -12.02 -20.07 8.78
N ASN A 147 -11.04 -20.84 9.27
CA ASN A 147 -10.74 -22.16 8.74
C ASN A 147 -11.90 -23.15 8.97
N LEU A 148 -12.51 -23.14 10.16
CA LEU A 148 -13.70 -23.95 10.47
C LEU A 148 -14.87 -23.68 9.50
N LEU A 149 -15.02 -22.42 9.09
CA LEU A 149 -16.06 -21.98 8.15
C LEU A 149 -15.66 -22.14 6.68
N GLN A 150 -14.43 -22.59 6.41
CA GLN A 150 -13.87 -22.77 5.07
C GLN A 150 -13.94 -21.48 4.22
N LEU A 151 -13.76 -20.32 4.86
CA LEU A 151 -13.76 -19.03 4.18
C LEU A 151 -12.38 -18.75 3.57
N THR A 152 -12.36 -18.12 2.40
CA THR A 152 -11.12 -17.65 1.78
C THR A 152 -10.67 -16.33 2.39
N ASP A 153 -9.39 -16.01 2.24
CA ASP A 153 -8.85 -14.74 2.72
C ASP A 153 -9.59 -13.53 2.14
N ASP A 154 -9.87 -13.53 0.83
CA ASP A 154 -10.60 -12.44 0.16
C ASP A 154 -12.02 -12.26 0.72
N GLN A 155 -12.73 -13.35 1.04
CA GLN A 155 -14.08 -13.27 1.63
C GLN A 155 -14.02 -12.63 3.01
N VAL A 156 -13.09 -13.09 3.86
CA VAL A 156 -12.93 -12.56 5.22
C VAL A 156 -12.51 -11.10 5.16
N ASP A 157 -11.64 -10.72 4.25
CA ASP A 157 -11.15 -9.36 4.08
C ASP A 157 -12.26 -8.39 3.67
N GLN A 158 -13.12 -8.79 2.72
CA GLN A 158 -14.29 -8.01 2.33
C GLN A 158 -15.26 -7.84 3.51
N MET A 159 -15.52 -8.91 4.26
CA MET A 159 -16.35 -8.83 5.46
C MET A 159 -15.72 -7.92 6.52
N TRP A 160 -14.40 -7.96 6.70
CA TRP A 160 -13.68 -7.16 7.67
C TRP A 160 -13.78 -5.66 7.36
N GLN A 161 -13.57 -5.28 6.10
CA GLN A 161 -13.70 -3.89 5.64
C GLN A 161 -15.11 -3.34 5.83
N GLN A 162 -16.14 -4.18 5.67
CA GLN A 162 -17.52 -3.80 5.95
C GLN A 162 -17.76 -3.66 7.46
N ALA A 163 -17.26 -4.62 8.25
CA ALA A 163 -17.43 -4.66 9.70
C ALA A 163 -16.79 -3.47 10.42
N MET A 164 -15.66 -2.94 9.93
CA MET A 164 -14.99 -1.75 10.46
C MET A 164 -15.88 -0.50 10.45
N LYS A 165 -16.99 -0.51 9.71
CA LYS A 165 -17.94 0.61 9.57
C LYS A 165 -19.21 0.45 10.41
N LEU A 166 -19.35 -0.62 11.20
CA LEU A 166 -20.52 -0.93 12.04
C LEU A 166 -20.39 -0.42 13.48
#